data_AF-A0A527HFX0-F1
#
_entry.id   AF-A0A527HFX0-F1
#
_cell.length_a   1.000
_cell.length_b   1.000
_cell.length_c   1.000
_cell.angle_alpha   90.00
_cell.angle_beta   90.00
_cell.angle_gamma   90.00
#
_symmetry.space_group_name_H-M   'P 1'
#
loop_
_entity.id
_entity.type
_entity.pdbx_description
1 polymer ?
#
loop_
_entity_poly.entity_id
_entity_poly.type
_entity_poly.pdbx_seq_one_letter_code
_entity_poly.pdbx_strand_id
1 'polypeptide(L)'
;VEGFALTLSTGLVTCQSLVVACGGKSIPKMGATGFGYELAERFGLAIVETRPALVPLTFDANTLERLAPLAGNAVDAEVACGKTRFSEAMLFTHRGVSGPSILQISSYWREGDEIRIAMLPGVDVADLIRVAKRSNGRQAAQTVLANHLPKRLAQSIAERTGIDGNLAD
;
A
#
# COMPACT_ATOMS: atom_id res chain seq x y z
N VAL A 1 -18.82 -42.22 18.73
CA VAL A 1 -19.36 -40.91 19.15
C VAL A 1 -19.85 -40.25 17.88
N GLU A 2 -21.14 -40.00 17.74
CA GLU A 2 -21.62 -39.09 16.70
C GLU A 2 -21.37 -37.66 17.21
N GLY A 3 -20.42 -36.95 16.62
CA GLY A 3 -20.06 -35.58 17.01
C GLY A 3 -18.55 -35.33 17.11
N PHE A 4 -18.18 -34.26 17.82
CA PHE A 4 -16.80 -33.79 18.01
C PHE A 4 -16.37 -33.93 19.47
N ALA A 5 -15.07 -34.16 19.68
CA ALA A 5 -14.42 -34.12 20.98
C ALA A 5 -13.20 -33.20 20.91
N LEU A 6 -13.07 -32.29 21.87
CA LEU A 6 -12.03 -31.26 21.92
C LEU A 6 -11.27 -31.35 23.24
N THR A 7 -9.95 -31.41 23.14
CA THR A 7 -9.07 -31.28 24.30
C THR A 7 -8.73 -29.80 24.50
N LEU A 8 -9.21 -29.22 25.58
CA LEU A 8 -8.86 -27.88 26.02
C LEU A 8 -7.83 -27.96 27.15
N SER A 9 -7.17 -26.84 27.47
CA SER A 9 -6.29 -26.76 28.65
C SER A 9 -7.03 -27.01 29.97
N THR A 10 -8.35 -26.85 29.97
CA THR A 10 -9.24 -27.06 31.12
C THR A 10 -9.89 -28.44 31.15
N GLY A 11 -9.66 -29.29 30.14
CA GLY A 11 -10.21 -30.65 30.08
C GLY A 11 -10.88 -30.98 28.73
N LEU A 12 -11.60 -32.11 28.72
CA LEU A 12 -12.28 -32.62 27.54
C LEU A 12 -13.69 -32.03 27.42
N VAL A 13 -14.05 -31.57 26.22
CA VAL A 13 -15.41 -31.14 25.87
C VAL A 13 -15.92 -31.95 24.69
N THR A 14 -17.20 -32.32 24.69
CA THR A 14 -17.85 -33.00 23.56
C THR A 14 -19.06 -32.20 23.09
N CYS A 15 -19.33 -32.23 21.78
CA CYS A 15 -20.47 -31.54 21.19
C CYS A 15 -20.96 -32.24 19.92
N GLN A 16 -22.22 -32.00 19.54
CA GLN A 16 -22.75 -32.48 18.26
C GLN A 16 -22.35 -31.59 17.08
N SER A 17 -22.12 -30.30 17.32
CA SER A 17 -21.75 -29.31 16.30
C SER A 17 -20.60 -28.44 16.80
N LEU A 18 -19.66 -28.17 15.90
CA LEU A 18 -18.47 -27.36 16.17
C LEU A 18 -18.39 -26.22 15.16
N VAL A 19 -18.32 -24.98 15.66
CA VAL A 19 -18.13 -23.78 14.83
C VAL A 19 -16.67 -23.32 14.96
N VAL A 20 -15.99 -23.19 13.82
CA VAL A 20 -14.60 -22.72 13.76
C VAL A 20 -14.59 -21.24 13.39
N ALA A 21 -14.37 -20.39 14.40
CA ALA A 21 -14.38 -18.93 14.26
C ALA A 21 -13.05 -18.29 14.71
N CYS A 22 -11.92 -18.94 14.38
CA CYS A 22 -10.60 -18.59 14.91
C CYS A 22 -9.92 -17.39 14.22
N GLY A 23 -10.60 -16.70 13.30
CA GLY A 23 -10.04 -15.58 12.54
C GLY A 23 -8.95 -16.00 11.55
N GLY A 24 -8.09 -15.05 11.18
CA GLY A 24 -6.97 -15.26 10.26
C GLY A 24 -5.60 -15.23 10.95
N LYS A 25 -4.53 -15.16 10.14
CA LYS A 25 -3.13 -15.15 10.61
C LYS A 25 -2.59 -13.76 10.98
N SER A 26 -3.37 -12.69 10.75
CA SER A 26 -2.90 -11.31 10.90
C SER A 26 -2.76 -10.90 12.36
N ILE A 27 -1.67 -10.20 12.69
CA ILE A 27 -1.34 -9.69 14.03
C ILE A 27 -1.27 -10.83 15.10
N PRO A 28 -0.29 -11.75 15.02
CA PRO A 28 -0.16 -12.85 15.99
C PRO A 28 -0.08 -12.42 17.46
N LYS A 29 0.49 -11.23 17.71
CA LYS A 29 0.56 -10.65 19.06
C LYS A 29 -0.81 -10.40 19.72
N MET A 30 -1.88 -10.32 18.92
CA MET A 30 -3.26 -10.16 19.40
C MET A 30 -4.01 -11.50 19.52
N GLY A 31 -3.30 -12.64 19.44
CA GLY A 31 -3.89 -13.97 19.59
C GLY A 31 -4.32 -14.64 18.28
N ALA A 32 -4.03 -14.03 17.13
CA ALA A 32 -4.23 -14.66 15.83
C ALA A 32 -3.30 -15.87 15.65
N THR A 33 -3.85 -16.99 15.14
CA THR A 33 -3.11 -18.25 14.93
C THR A 33 -3.52 -18.92 13.62
N GLY A 34 -2.80 -19.98 13.25
CA GLY A 34 -3.13 -20.85 12.11
C GLY A 34 -4.18 -21.92 12.39
N PHE A 35 -4.70 -22.02 13.63
CA PHE A 35 -5.42 -23.21 14.10
C PHE A 35 -6.65 -23.58 13.24
N GLY A 36 -7.44 -22.60 12.80
CA GLY A 36 -8.61 -22.87 11.97
C GLY A 36 -8.25 -23.51 10.62
N TYR A 37 -7.12 -23.12 10.04
CA TYR A 37 -6.59 -23.69 8.79
C TYR A 37 -6.09 -25.12 9.02
N GLU A 38 -5.32 -25.33 10.09
CA GLU A 38 -4.83 -26.67 10.47
C GLU A 38 -5.98 -27.64 10.73
N LEU A 39 -7.06 -27.17 11.36
CA LEU A 39 -8.25 -27.97 11.61
C LEU A 39 -8.94 -28.34 10.29
N ALA A 40 -9.10 -27.38 9.38
CA ALA A 40 -9.70 -27.62 8.08
C ALA A 40 -8.90 -28.66 7.25
N GLU A 41 -7.57 -28.56 7.24
CA GLU A 41 -6.68 -29.54 6.59
C GLU A 41 -6.85 -30.95 7.18
N ARG A 42 -6.95 -31.08 8.51
CA ARG A 42 -7.19 -32.38 9.19
C ARG A 42 -8.50 -33.04 8.77
N PHE A 43 -9.50 -32.24 8.38
CA PHE A 43 -10.78 -32.74 7.86
C PHE A 43 -10.78 -32.86 6.32
N GLY A 44 -9.62 -32.74 5.66
CA GLY A 44 -9.49 -32.90 4.21
C GLY A 44 -10.07 -31.74 3.40
N LEU A 45 -10.30 -30.58 4.02
CA LEU A 45 -10.78 -29.39 3.33
C LEU A 45 -9.60 -28.68 2.64
N ALA A 46 -9.82 -28.25 1.39
CA ALA A 46 -8.83 -27.48 0.65
C ALA A 46 -8.69 -26.06 1.23
N ILE A 47 -7.45 -25.58 1.30
CA ILE A 47 -7.13 -24.23 1.76
C ILE A 47 -6.62 -23.41 0.58
N VAL A 48 -7.26 -22.26 0.33
CA VAL A 48 -6.74 -21.26 -0.60
C VAL A 48 -5.48 -20.66 -0.02
N GLU A 49 -4.44 -20.53 -0.83
CA GLU A 49 -3.15 -19.96 -0.43
C GLU A 49 -3.35 -18.64 0.34
N THR A 50 -2.90 -18.61 1.60
CA THR A 50 -3.03 -17.43 2.45
C THR A 50 -1.83 -16.52 2.25
N ARG A 51 -2.07 -15.23 2.02
CA ARG A 51 -1.03 -14.20 1.96
C ARG A 51 -1.46 -12.94 2.73
N PRO A 52 -0.52 -12.10 3.16
CA PRO A 52 -0.83 -10.78 3.70
C PRO A 52 -1.63 -9.95 2.69
N ALA A 53 -2.62 -9.22 3.20
CA ALA A 53 -3.53 -8.37 2.43
C ALA A 53 -3.85 -7.14 3.28
N LEU A 54 -4.17 -6.01 2.65
CA LEU A 54 -4.32 -4.71 3.32
C LEU A 54 -3.07 -4.33 4.12
N VAL A 55 -1.90 -4.52 3.50
CA VAL A 55 -0.59 -4.26 4.12
C VAL A 55 0.18 -3.16 3.38
N PRO A 56 1.06 -2.41 4.08
CA PRO A 56 2.02 -1.54 3.43
C PRO A 56 2.94 -2.32 2.49
N LEU A 57 3.46 -1.64 1.48
CA LEU A 57 4.43 -2.21 0.55
C LEU A 57 5.82 -1.64 0.83
N THR A 58 6.84 -2.49 0.75
CA THR A 58 8.22 -2.11 1.05
C THR A 58 9.02 -1.82 -0.21
N PHE A 59 9.95 -0.88 -0.12
CA PHE A 59 10.91 -0.63 -1.18
C PHE A 59 12.15 -1.54 -1.07
N ASP A 60 12.79 -1.81 -2.20
CA ASP A 60 14.17 -2.29 -2.22
C ASP A 60 15.13 -1.23 -1.63
N ALA A 61 16.35 -1.62 -1.27
CA ALA A 61 17.30 -0.75 -0.58
C ALA A 61 17.60 0.55 -1.34
N ASN A 62 17.76 0.49 -2.67
CA ASN A 62 18.11 1.66 -3.48
C ASN A 62 16.91 2.61 -3.58
N THR A 63 15.72 2.06 -3.84
CA THR A 63 14.49 2.88 -3.83
C THR A 63 14.19 3.48 -2.46
N LEU A 64 14.46 2.73 -1.39
CA LEU A 64 14.27 3.22 -0.03
C LEU A 64 15.21 4.37 0.31
N GLU A 65 16.52 4.24 0.03
CA GLU A 65 17.50 5.32 0.24
C GLU A 65 17.06 6.61 -0.45
N ARG A 66 16.61 6.48 -1.70
CA ARG A 66 16.11 7.59 -2.52
C ARG A 66 14.86 8.24 -1.93
N LEU A 67 13.89 7.46 -1.44
CA LEU A 67 12.57 7.97 -1.06
C LEU A 67 12.39 8.16 0.44
N ALA A 68 13.32 7.68 1.28
CA ALA A 68 13.28 7.85 2.73
C ALA A 68 13.12 9.31 3.19
N PRO A 69 13.73 10.34 2.55
CA PRO A 69 13.51 11.73 2.92
C PRO A 69 12.05 12.20 2.79
N LEU A 70 11.22 11.48 2.03
CA LEU A 70 9.80 11.78 1.83
C LEU A 70 8.90 11.15 2.90
N ALA A 71 9.43 10.33 3.80
CA ALA A 71 8.64 9.70 4.85
C ALA A 71 7.80 10.73 5.64
N GLY A 72 6.52 10.40 5.86
CA GLY A 72 5.54 11.28 6.50
C GLY A 72 4.77 12.19 5.53
N ASN A 73 5.16 12.28 4.26
CA ASN A 73 4.37 13.00 3.26
C ASN A 73 3.25 12.10 2.72
N ALA A 74 2.03 12.63 2.70
CA ALA A 74 0.88 12.00 2.07
C ALA A 74 0.47 12.78 0.81
N VAL A 75 -0.08 12.06 -0.17
CA VAL A 75 -0.60 12.62 -1.42
C VAL A 75 -1.87 11.91 -1.81
N ASP A 76 -2.78 12.62 -2.48
CA ASP A 76 -3.85 11.96 -3.22
C ASP A 76 -3.24 11.20 -4.40
N ALA A 77 -3.52 9.91 -4.48
CA ALA A 77 -2.93 9.03 -5.48
C ALA A 77 -3.97 8.08 -6.08
N GLU A 78 -3.89 7.86 -7.39
CA GLU A 78 -4.42 6.65 -8.00
C GLU A 78 -3.31 5.62 -8.09
N VAL A 79 -3.50 4.48 -7.41
CA VAL A 79 -2.55 3.37 -7.41
C VAL A 79 -3.15 2.20 -8.17
N ALA A 80 -2.40 1.67 -9.13
CA ALA A 80 -2.84 0.59 -10.01
C ALA A 80 -1.87 -0.60 -10.05
N CYS A 81 -2.44 -1.79 -10.15
CA CYS A 81 -1.76 -3.06 -10.39
C CYS A 81 -2.55 -3.84 -11.45
N GLY A 82 -1.95 -4.06 -12.62
CA GLY A 82 -2.67 -4.61 -13.77
C GLY A 82 -3.88 -3.76 -14.15
N LYS A 83 -5.09 -4.34 -14.08
CA LYS A 83 -6.36 -3.67 -14.40
C LYS A 83 -7.04 -3.02 -13.18
N THR A 84 -6.60 -3.35 -11.97
CA THR A 84 -7.18 -2.85 -10.73
C THR A 84 -6.56 -1.52 -10.36
N ARG A 85 -7.38 -0.58 -9.88
CA ARG A 85 -6.95 0.76 -9.43
C ARG A 85 -7.74 1.22 -8.22
N PHE A 86 -7.11 2.00 -7.34
CA PHE A 86 -7.75 2.66 -6.20
C PHE A 86 -7.26 4.10 -6.08
N SER A 87 -8.20 5.04 -5.89
CA SER A 87 -7.91 6.48 -5.86
C SER A 87 -8.19 7.04 -4.48
N GLU A 88 -7.16 7.03 -3.63
CA GLU A 88 -7.20 7.48 -2.23
C GLU A 88 -5.80 7.93 -1.79
N ALA A 89 -5.69 8.46 -0.56
CA ALA A 89 -4.40 8.90 -0.02
C ALA A 89 -3.35 7.78 -0.02
N MET A 90 -2.15 8.12 -0.48
CA MET A 90 -0.93 7.34 -0.33
C MET A 90 0.01 8.06 0.64
N LEU A 91 0.70 7.30 1.49
CA LEU A 91 1.67 7.79 2.47
C LEU A 91 3.06 7.22 2.18
N PHE A 92 4.07 8.07 2.07
CA PHE A 92 5.47 7.65 2.13
C PHE A 92 5.86 7.31 3.57
N THR A 93 6.54 6.18 3.76
CA THR A 93 6.98 5.69 5.08
C THR A 93 8.48 5.41 5.09
N HIS A 94 9.05 5.21 6.27
CA HIS A 94 10.47 4.83 6.43
C HIS A 94 10.85 3.46 5.87
N ARG A 95 9.88 2.68 5.38
CA ARG A 95 10.13 1.34 4.82
C ARG A 95 9.63 1.16 3.38
N GLY A 96 8.90 2.13 2.85
CA GLY A 96 8.10 1.94 1.65
C GLY A 96 6.93 2.90 1.56
N VAL A 97 5.78 2.41 1.11
CA VAL A 97 4.54 3.17 0.98
C VAL A 97 3.39 2.48 1.70
N SER A 98 2.44 3.30 2.16
CA SER A 98 1.22 2.90 2.86
C SER A 98 0.09 3.86 2.46
N GLY A 99 -0.95 3.95 3.28
CA GLY A 99 -2.15 4.73 3.00
C GLY A 99 -3.21 3.88 2.30
N PRO A 100 -4.50 4.28 2.38
CA PRO A 100 -5.61 3.46 1.91
C PRO A 100 -5.44 2.91 0.49
N SER A 101 -4.99 3.71 -0.47
CA SER A 101 -4.81 3.24 -1.86
C SER A 101 -3.77 2.12 -1.98
N ILE A 102 -2.68 2.18 -1.19
CA ILE A 102 -1.67 1.12 -1.11
C ILE A 102 -2.20 -0.11 -0.38
N LEU A 103 -2.91 0.07 0.74
CA LEU A 103 -3.46 -1.06 1.47
C LEU A 103 -4.44 -1.84 0.58
N GLN A 104 -5.34 -1.15 -0.12
CA GLN A 104 -6.28 -1.78 -1.05
C GLN A 104 -5.56 -2.52 -2.19
N ILE A 105 -4.58 -1.87 -2.85
CA ILE A 105 -3.89 -2.50 -3.99
C ILE A 105 -3.00 -3.68 -3.57
N SER A 106 -2.52 -3.72 -2.32
CA SER A 106 -1.65 -4.80 -1.82
C SER A 106 -2.29 -6.19 -1.89
N SER A 107 -3.63 -6.25 -1.84
CA SER A 107 -4.40 -7.49 -1.97
C SER A 107 -4.40 -8.05 -3.40
N TYR A 108 -4.09 -7.23 -4.40
CA TYR A 108 -4.05 -7.60 -5.82
C TYR A 108 -2.63 -7.79 -6.35
N TRP A 109 -1.67 -7.07 -5.78
CA TRP A 109 -0.27 -7.13 -6.16
C TRP A 109 0.39 -8.46 -5.75
N ARG A 110 1.27 -9.00 -6.59
CA ARG A 110 2.19 -10.09 -6.25
C ARG A 110 3.64 -9.68 -6.43
N GLU A 111 4.53 -10.38 -5.75
CA GLU A 111 5.98 -10.18 -5.83
C GLU A 111 6.44 -10.22 -7.29
N GLY A 112 7.04 -9.12 -7.75
CA GLY A 112 7.49 -8.93 -9.14
C GLY A 112 6.51 -8.17 -10.03
N ASP A 113 5.25 -8.00 -9.62
CA ASP A 113 4.30 -7.18 -10.36
C ASP A 113 4.64 -5.68 -10.28
N GLU A 114 4.33 -4.96 -11.35
CA GLU A 114 4.47 -3.51 -11.41
C GLU A 114 3.30 -2.83 -10.69
N ILE A 115 3.62 -1.80 -9.89
CA ILE A 115 2.65 -0.84 -9.36
C ILE A 115 2.87 0.50 -10.01
N ARG A 116 1.78 1.09 -10.52
CA ARG A 116 1.76 2.44 -11.08
C ARG A 116 1.08 3.38 -10.12
N ILE A 117 1.67 4.54 -9.90
CA ILE A 117 1.20 5.54 -8.94
C ILE A 117 1.08 6.88 -9.67
N ALA A 118 -0.13 7.40 -9.79
CA ALA A 118 -0.38 8.75 -10.25
C ALA A 118 -0.58 9.66 -9.03
N MET A 119 0.41 10.49 -8.70
CA MET A 119 0.37 11.45 -7.59
C MET A 119 -0.14 12.79 -8.14
N LEU A 120 -1.41 13.14 -7.90
CA LEU A 120 -2.28 14.06 -8.68
C LEU A 120 -3.10 13.37 -9.79
N PRO A 121 -3.93 12.36 -9.44
CA PRO A 121 -4.80 11.74 -10.41
C PRO A 121 -5.76 12.76 -11.05
N GLY A 122 -5.97 12.66 -12.35
CA GLY A 122 -6.86 13.56 -13.10
C GLY A 122 -6.27 14.93 -13.47
N VAL A 123 -5.02 15.22 -13.06
CA VAL A 123 -4.34 16.48 -13.42
C VAL A 123 -3.38 16.24 -14.58
N ASP A 124 -3.55 16.99 -15.68
CA ASP A 124 -2.52 17.08 -16.71
C ASP A 124 -1.40 18.01 -16.22
N VAL A 125 -0.38 17.41 -15.61
CA VAL A 125 0.79 18.13 -15.10
C VAL A 125 1.54 18.86 -16.23
N ALA A 126 1.53 18.35 -17.45
CA ALA A 126 2.19 19.01 -18.56
C ALA A 126 1.45 20.30 -18.93
N ASP A 127 0.13 20.28 -18.98
CA ASP A 127 -0.68 21.49 -19.19
C ASP A 127 -0.53 22.49 -18.04
N LEU A 128 -0.56 22.00 -16.79
CA LEU A 128 -0.30 22.81 -15.59
C LEU A 128 1.01 23.61 -15.70
N ILE A 129 2.09 22.92 -16.10
CA ILE A 129 3.41 23.53 -16.27
C ILE A 129 3.42 24.51 -17.46
N ARG A 130 2.76 24.19 -18.58
CA ARG A 130 2.65 25.10 -19.73
C ARG A 130 1.92 26.40 -19.38
N VAL A 131 0.82 26.30 -18.64
CA VAL A 131 0.05 27.46 -18.17
C VAL A 131 0.89 28.31 -17.23
N ALA A 132 1.59 27.70 -16.28
CA ALA A 132 2.47 28.40 -15.36
C ALA A 132 3.66 29.09 -16.05
N LYS A 133 4.24 28.46 -17.07
CA LYS A 133 5.31 29.06 -17.88
C LYS A 133 4.84 30.31 -18.63
N ARG A 134 3.63 30.29 -19.17
CA ARG A 134 3.03 31.45 -19.87
C ARG A 134 2.70 32.60 -18.93
N SER A 135 2.21 32.31 -17.72
CA SER A 135 1.81 33.34 -16.76
C SER A 135 3.01 33.97 -16.03
N ASN A 136 3.98 33.16 -15.61
CA ASN A 136 5.22 33.64 -15.00
C ASN A 136 6.34 32.60 -15.23
N GLY A 137 7.07 32.74 -16.32
CA GLY A 137 8.17 31.85 -16.67
C GLY A 137 9.41 31.96 -15.76
N ARG A 138 9.50 33.00 -14.91
CA ARG A 138 10.63 33.22 -13.99
C ARG A 138 10.50 32.45 -12.68
N GLN A 139 9.40 31.74 -12.46
CA GLN A 139 9.26 30.86 -11.30
C GLN A 139 9.90 29.50 -11.60
N ALA A 140 10.44 28.86 -10.57
CA ALA A 140 11.02 27.53 -10.67
C ALA A 140 9.95 26.43 -10.71
N ALA A 141 10.24 25.29 -11.36
CA ALA A 141 9.27 24.21 -11.57
C ALA A 141 8.75 23.61 -10.24
N GLN A 142 9.62 23.46 -9.25
CA GLN A 142 9.26 22.99 -7.90
C GLN A 142 8.23 23.92 -7.23
N THR A 143 8.25 25.23 -7.51
CA THR A 143 7.31 26.19 -6.93
C THR A 143 5.90 25.95 -7.46
N VAL A 144 5.77 25.63 -8.75
CA VAL A 144 4.47 25.28 -9.35
C VAL A 144 3.97 23.96 -8.81
N LEU A 145 4.83 22.94 -8.79
CA LEU A 145 4.47 21.61 -8.26
C LEU A 145 4.07 21.68 -6.78
N ALA A 146 4.73 22.52 -5.99
CA ALA A 146 4.45 22.69 -4.56
C ALA A 146 3.08 23.31 -4.24
N ASN A 147 2.38 23.86 -5.24
CA ASN A 147 0.99 24.31 -5.08
C ASN A 147 -0.01 23.13 -5.08
N HIS A 148 0.42 21.96 -5.55
CA HIS A 148 -0.42 20.77 -5.68
C HIS A 148 0.12 19.57 -4.90
N LEU A 149 1.44 19.50 -4.71
CA LEU A 149 2.12 18.42 -3.99
C LEU A 149 2.78 18.94 -2.72
N PRO A 150 3.05 18.06 -1.74
CA PRO A 150 3.90 18.38 -0.60
C PRO A 150 5.24 18.96 -1.07
N LYS A 151 5.68 20.06 -0.44
CA LYS A 151 6.88 20.82 -0.84
C LYS A 151 8.12 19.93 -1.03
N ARG A 152 8.34 18.97 -0.12
CA ARG A 152 9.48 18.03 -0.20
C ARG A 152 9.40 17.10 -1.40
N LEU A 153 8.19 16.64 -1.76
CA LEU A 153 7.98 15.82 -2.94
C LEU A 153 8.16 16.64 -4.21
N ALA A 154 7.59 17.84 -4.28
CA ALA A 154 7.76 18.76 -5.41
C ALA A 154 9.24 19.06 -5.67
N GLN A 155 10.00 19.35 -4.61
CA GLN A 155 11.44 19.56 -4.68
C GLN A 155 12.17 18.30 -5.19
N SER A 156 11.88 17.12 -4.62
CA SER A 156 12.53 15.88 -5.04
C SER A 156 12.24 15.53 -6.50
N ILE A 157 11.03 15.81 -7.00
CA ILE A 157 10.69 15.62 -8.42
C ILE A 157 11.52 16.53 -9.30
N ALA A 158 11.62 17.83 -8.97
CA ALA A 158 12.42 18.80 -9.72
C ALA A 158 13.90 18.39 -9.79
N GLU A 159 14.50 18.05 -8.65
CA GLU A 159 15.89 17.61 -8.56
C GLU A 159 16.16 16.34 -9.40
N ARG A 160 15.26 15.35 -9.33
CA ARG A 160 15.41 14.07 -10.05
C ARG A 160 15.19 14.16 -11.55
N THR A 161 14.37 15.11 -11.98
CA THR A 161 14.09 15.33 -13.40
C THR A 161 15.08 16.28 -14.06
N GLY A 162 15.98 16.88 -13.27
CA GLY A 162 16.92 17.89 -13.75
C GLY A 162 16.24 19.21 -14.14
N ILE A 163 15.08 19.51 -13.55
CA ILE A 163 14.30 20.73 -13.81
C ILE A 163 14.36 21.60 -12.56
N ASP A 164 15.57 22.04 -12.20
CA ASP A 164 15.86 22.87 -11.03
C ASP A 164 15.88 24.38 -11.32
N GLY A 165 15.91 24.75 -12.62
CA GLY A 165 15.84 26.13 -13.12
C GLY A 165 14.44 26.73 -13.21
N ASN A 166 14.36 27.94 -13.78
CA ASN A 166 13.09 28.58 -14.05
C ASN A 166 12.38 27.90 -15.22
N LEU A 167 11.05 27.97 -15.27
CA LEU A 167 10.27 27.37 -16.35
C LEU A 167 10.63 27.90 -17.74
N ALA A 168 11.13 29.14 -17.84
CA ALA A 168 11.50 29.79 -19.08
C ALA A 168 12.95 29.54 -19.51
N ASP A 169 13.77 28.92 -18.67
CA ASP A 169 15.15 28.57 -18.99
C ASP A 169 15.24 27.37 -19.97
#